data_AF-A0A382Q8J5-F1
#
_entry.id   AF-A0A382Q8J5-F1
#
_cell.length_a   1.000
_cell.length_b   1.000
_cell.length_c   1.000
_cell.angle_alpha   90.00
_cell.angle_beta   90.00
_cell.angle_gamma   90.00
#
_symmetry.space_group_name_H-M   'P 1'
#
loop_
_entity.id
_entity.type
_entity.pdbx_description
1 polymer ?
#
loop_
_entity_poly.entity_id
_entity_poly.type
_entity_poly.pdbx_seq_one_letter_code
_entity_poly.pdbx_strand_id
1 'polypeptide(L)'
;MNFKVLFFSLLLFLILPLSAGPTIYGKLTVTIESQDLIEETKTELVSNSSRLGLKGNIDLSQGLEGIYQAEYEIDPVDGIADESKDRTLKQRNSFVGLKGEYGTLFVGTYDTAFKNSQNKIDLFND
;
A
#
# COMPACT_ATOMS: atom_id res chain seq x y z
N MET A 1 -36.95 -35.87 -11.19
CA MET A 1 -36.19 -35.79 -9.92
C MET A 1 -35.77 -34.33 -9.78
N ASN A 2 -36.48 -33.56 -8.95
CA ASN A 2 -36.40 -32.10 -8.93
C ASN A 2 -35.42 -31.65 -7.85
N PHE A 3 -34.22 -31.21 -8.23
CA PHE A 3 -33.30 -30.57 -7.30
C PHE A 3 -33.57 -29.07 -7.27
N LYS A 4 -34.26 -28.60 -6.22
CA LYS A 4 -34.33 -27.17 -5.88
C LYS A 4 -33.06 -26.82 -5.11
N VAL A 5 -32.12 -26.16 -5.76
CA VAL A 5 -30.93 -25.60 -5.10
C VAL A 5 -31.30 -24.22 -4.59
N LEU A 6 -31.33 -24.08 -3.26
CA LEU A 6 -31.59 -22.82 -2.57
C LEU A 6 -30.25 -22.09 -2.41
N PHE A 7 -29.98 -21.13 -3.29
CA PHE A 7 -28.78 -20.30 -3.23
C PHE A 7 -29.01 -19.18 -2.21
N PHE A 8 -28.65 -19.42 -0.94
CA PHE A 8 -28.71 -18.39 0.10
C PHE A 8 -27.45 -17.51 -0.01
N SER A 9 -27.45 -16.55 -0.94
CA SER A 9 -26.46 -15.49 -0.98
C SER A 9 -26.92 -14.38 -0.04
N LEU A 10 -26.49 -14.45 1.23
CA LEU A 10 -26.63 -13.33 2.16
C LEU A 10 -25.47 -12.35 1.90
N LEU A 11 -25.65 -11.48 0.91
CA LEU A 11 -24.78 -10.33 0.73
C LEU A 11 -25.21 -9.24 1.72
N LEU A 12 -24.69 -9.34 2.95
CA LEU A 12 -24.90 -8.33 3.97
C LEU A 12 -24.01 -7.12 3.65
N PHE A 13 -24.53 -6.18 2.85
CA PHE A 13 -23.93 -4.85 2.73
C PHE A 13 -24.16 -4.11 4.05
N LEU A 14 -23.20 -4.23 4.97
CA LEU A 14 -23.14 -3.41 6.16
C LEU A 14 -22.75 -2.00 5.71
N ILE A 15 -23.74 -1.14 5.50
CA ILE A 15 -23.53 0.29 5.27
C ILE A 15 -23.12 0.88 6.62
N LEU A 16 -21.84 0.77 6.95
CA LEU A 16 -21.28 1.44 8.11
C LEU A 16 -21.26 2.94 7.83
N PRO A 17 -21.73 3.79 8.76
CA PRO A 17 -21.51 5.22 8.64
C PRO A 17 -20.00 5.45 8.61
N LEU A 18 -19.49 5.98 7.50
CA LEU A 18 -18.09 6.32 7.33
C LEU A 18 -17.78 7.52 8.24
N SER A 19 -17.48 7.24 9.50
CA SER A 19 -17.26 8.24 10.56
C SER A 19 -16.00 9.09 10.33
N ALA A 20 -15.13 8.69 9.40
CA ALA A 20 -14.01 9.48 8.90
C ALA A 20 -13.75 9.15 7.42
N GLY A 21 -13.63 10.17 6.57
CA GLY A 21 -13.29 9.98 5.17
C GLY A 21 -11.89 9.35 4.99
N PRO A 22 -11.62 8.69 3.85
CA PRO A 22 -10.30 8.14 3.57
C PRO A 22 -9.25 9.25 3.57
N THR A 23 -8.10 8.97 4.19
CA THR A 23 -6.92 9.83 4.13
C THR A 23 -6.08 9.42 2.94
N ILE A 24 -5.94 10.32 1.97
CA ILE A 24 -5.01 10.16 0.86
C ILE A 24 -3.65 10.70 1.31
N TYR A 25 -2.59 9.94 1.06
CA TYR A 25 -1.21 10.30 1.39
C TYR A 25 -0.27 9.87 0.28
N GLY A 26 0.96 10.37 0.31
CA GLY A 26 1.96 9.99 -0.66
C GLY A 26 3.29 10.70 -0.41
N LYS A 27 4.31 10.26 -1.14
CA LYS A 27 5.64 10.85 -1.15
C LYS A 27 6.09 10.92 -2.59
N LEU A 28 6.48 12.10 -3.05
CA LEU A 28 7.14 12.28 -4.33
C LEU A 28 8.58 12.65 -4.05
N THR A 29 9.51 11.89 -4.62
CA THR A 29 10.95 12.12 -4.47
C THR A 29 11.59 11.93 -5.83
N VAL A 30 12.02 13.05 -6.42
CA VAL A 30 12.67 13.09 -7.73
C VAL A 30 13.99 13.82 -7.54
N THR A 31 15.06 13.20 -8.02
CA THR A 31 16.44 13.68 -7.84
C THR A 31 17.13 13.77 -9.20
N ILE A 32 18.12 14.65 -9.29
CA ILE A 32 19.10 14.64 -10.38
C ILE A 32 20.33 13.97 -9.83
N GLU A 33 20.75 12.88 -10.45
CA GLU A 33 21.87 12.08 -9.98
C GLU A 33 22.96 12.07 -11.03
N SER A 34 24.18 12.35 -10.59
CA SER A 34 25.38 12.23 -11.42
C SER A 34 26.25 11.13 -10.83
N GLN A 35 26.46 10.07 -11.60
CA GLN A 35 27.24 8.90 -11.22
C GLN A 35 28.49 8.85 -12.10
N ASP A 36 29.65 8.88 -11.46
CA ASP A 36 30.94 8.73 -12.15
C ASP A 36 31.32 7.25 -12.17
N LEU A 37 31.10 6.61 -13.32
CA LEU A 37 31.41 5.21 -13.56
C LEU A 37 32.80 5.11 -14.20
N ILE A 38 33.39 3.91 -14.15
CA ILE A 38 34.78 3.67 -14.61
C ILE A 38 35.00 4.12 -16.07
N GLU A 39 33.97 4.06 -16.91
CA GLU A 39 34.04 4.36 -18.34
C GLU A 39 33.30 5.65 -18.74
N GLU A 40 32.38 6.16 -17.91
CA GLU A 40 31.56 7.32 -18.24
C GLU A 40 30.98 8.02 -17.01
N THR A 41 30.75 9.33 -17.12
CA THR A 41 29.90 10.06 -16.17
C THR A 41 28.48 10.09 -16.70
N LYS A 42 27.54 9.48 -15.98
CA LYS A 42 26.11 9.46 -16.33
C LYS A 42 25.35 10.45 -15.45
N THR A 43 24.53 11.30 -16.07
CA THR A 43 23.62 12.21 -15.35
C THR A 43 22.19 11.91 -15.75
N GLU A 44 21.35 11.60 -14.77
CA GLU A 44 19.96 11.21 -14.99
C GLU A 44 19.00 11.79 -13.96
N LEU A 45 17.73 11.87 -14.35
CA LEU A 45 16.63 12.13 -13.43
C LEU A 45 16.15 10.78 -12.90
N VAL A 46 16.04 10.65 -11.58
CA VAL A 46 15.67 9.39 -10.92
C VAL A 46 14.47 9.65 -10.01
N SER A 47 13.47 8.77 -10.06
CA SER A 47 12.46 8.72 -9.01
C SER A 47 12.89 7.78 -7.90
N ASN A 48 12.95 8.28 -6.68
CA ASN A 48 13.39 7.51 -5.52
C ASN A 48 12.20 7.13 -4.64
N SER A 49 11.61 5.97 -4.92
CA SER A 49 10.51 5.41 -4.11
C SER A 49 9.30 6.34 -3.98
N SER A 50 8.94 7.02 -5.07
CA SER A 50 7.72 7.81 -5.13
C SER A 50 6.49 6.90 -5.01
N ARG A 51 5.49 7.33 -4.24
CA ARG A 51 4.32 6.50 -3.91
C ARG A 51 3.10 7.31 -3.55
N LEU A 52 1.95 6.71 -3.80
CA LEU A 52 0.63 7.21 -3.44
C LEU A 52 -0.13 6.13 -2.68
N GLY A 53 -0.85 6.55 -1.67
CA GLY A 53 -1.63 5.65 -0.83
C GLY A 53 -2.92 6.28 -0.34
N LEU A 54 -3.84 5.40 0.03
CA LEU A 54 -5.07 5.74 0.71
C LEU A 54 -5.22 4.83 1.92
N LYS A 55 -5.63 5.39 3.04
CA LYS A 55 -5.90 4.62 4.25
C LYS A 55 -7.09 5.19 4.99
N GLY A 56 -7.72 4.35 5.79
CA GLY A 56 -8.78 4.80 6.67
C GLY A 56 -9.07 3.79 7.76
N ASN A 57 -9.81 4.27 8.75
CA ASN A 57 -10.38 3.50 9.83
C ASN A 57 -11.89 3.72 9.87
N ILE A 58 -12.61 2.67 10.24
CA ILE A 58 -14.06 2.68 10.42
C ILE A 58 -14.30 2.18 11.83
N ASP A 59 -14.86 3.04 12.68
CA ASP A 59 -15.21 2.67 14.04
C ASP A 59 -16.42 1.72 14.02
N LEU A 60 -16.25 0.48 14.49
CA LEU A 60 -17.29 -0.55 14.40
C LEU A 60 -18.12 -0.62 15.68
N SER A 61 -17.48 -0.66 16.85
CA SER A 61 -18.05 -0.51 18.21
C SER A 61 -17.12 -1.15 19.26
N GLN A 62 -17.29 -0.82 20.54
CA GLN A 62 -16.60 -1.47 21.67
C GLN A 62 -15.05 -1.52 21.52
N GLY A 63 -14.45 -0.45 20.99
CA GLY A 63 -13.00 -0.39 20.77
C GLY A 63 -12.49 -1.20 19.57
N LEU A 64 -13.38 -1.75 18.74
CA LEU A 64 -13.05 -2.41 17.49
C LEU A 64 -13.11 -1.43 16.31
N GLU A 65 -12.02 -1.37 15.56
CA GLU A 65 -11.82 -0.53 14.37
C GLU A 65 -11.57 -1.41 13.15
N GLY A 66 -12.32 -1.20 12.06
CA GLY A 66 -11.98 -1.73 10.75
C GLY A 66 -10.93 -0.85 10.11
N ILE A 67 -9.81 -1.40 9.66
CA ILE A 67 -8.72 -0.65 9.04
C ILE A 67 -8.49 -1.12 7.59
N TYR A 68 -8.13 -0.19 6.72
CA TYR A 68 -7.75 -0.49 5.36
C TYR A 68 -6.65 0.44 4.88
N GLN A 69 -5.81 -0.08 4.00
CA GLN A 69 -4.78 0.67 3.32
C GLN A 69 -4.62 0.12 1.90
N ALA A 70 -4.39 1.00 0.93
CA ALA A 70 -3.89 0.64 -0.38
C ALA A 70 -2.80 1.61 -0.76
N GLU A 71 -1.60 1.11 -1.06
CA GLU A 71 -0.43 1.90 -1.42
C GLU A 71 0.20 1.34 -2.69
N TYR A 72 0.58 2.25 -3.58
CA TYR A 72 1.24 1.95 -4.84
C TYR A 72 2.47 2.83 -5.04
N GLU A 73 3.56 2.24 -5.50
CA GLU A 73 4.70 2.95 -6.07
C GLU A 73 4.30 3.55 -7.42
N ILE A 74 4.77 4.76 -7.67
CA ILE A 74 4.64 5.47 -8.94
C ILE A 74 6.01 5.98 -9.34
N ASP A 75 6.29 6.00 -10.64
CA ASP A 75 7.45 6.70 -11.18
C ASP A 75 6.96 7.83 -12.10
N PRO A 76 7.13 9.11 -11.70
CA PRO A 76 6.75 10.27 -12.51
C PRO A 76 7.80 10.66 -13.57
N VAL A 77 8.98 10.04 -13.58
CA VAL A 77 10.08 10.35 -14.50
C VAL A 77 9.97 9.48 -15.75
N ASP A 78 9.88 8.16 -15.59
CA ASP A 78 9.81 7.20 -16.69
C ASP A 78 8.40 6.66 -16.94
N GLY A 79 7.50 6.77 -15.95
CA GLY A 79 6.15 6.22 -16.01
C GLY A 79 6.05 4.71 -15.76
N ILE A 80 7.14 4.05 -15.34
CA ILE A 80 7.24 2.60 -15.13
C ILE A 80 7.76 2.34 -13.71
N ALA A 81 6.85 2.17 -12.75
CA ALA A 81 7.20 1.88 -11.36
C ALA A 81 7.60 0.40 -11.10
N ASP A 82 7.13 -0.54 -11.93
CA ASP A 82 7.51 -1.96 -11.85
C ASP A 82 8.27 -2.35 -13.12
N GLU A 83 9.57 -2.08 -13.14
CA GLU A 83 10.47 -2.45 -14.25
C GLU A 83 10.40 -3.95 -14.58
N SER A 84 10.18 -4.81 -13.57
CA SER A 84 10.18 -6.27 -13.76
C SER A 84 8.97 -6.77 -14.56
N LYS A 85 7.88 -6.00 -14.58
CA LYS A 85 6.62 -6.36 -15.24
C LYS A 85 6.15 -5.32 -16.23
N ASP A 86 6.95 -4.28 -16.48
CA ASP A 86 6.63 -3.15 -17.34
C ASP A 86 5.27 -2.52 -16.98
N ARG A 87 5.11 -2.13 -15.71
CA ARG A 87 3.85 -1.53 -15.20
C ARG A 87 4.09 -0.15 -14.60
N THR A 88 3.15 0.74 -14.85
CA THR A 88 3.11 2.09 -14.27
C THR A 88 2.89 2.12 -12.75
N LEU A 89 2.33 1.05 -12.19
CA LEU A 89 2.05 0.94 -10.76
C LEU A 89 2.61 -0.36 -10.19
N LYS A 90 3.31 -0.25 -9.07
CA LYS A 90 3.79 -1.40 -8.29
C LYS A 90 3.08 -1.44 -6.95
N GLN A 91 2.50 -2.59 -6.62
CA GLN A 91 1.75 -2.73 -5.38
C GLN A 91 2.70 -2.71 -4.17
N ARG A 92 2.40 -1.85 -3.20
CA ARG A 92 3.07 -1.79 -1.89
C ARG A 92 2.08 -2.22 -0.79
N ASN A 93 2.29 -1.74 0.44
CA ASN A 93 1.48 -2.11 1.61
C ASN A 93 0.00 -1.82 1.37
N SER A 94 -0.77 -2.89 1.12
CA SER A 94 -2.17 -2.86 0.77
C SER A 94 -2.89 -4.00 1.48
N PHE A 95 -3.75 -3.68 2.44
CA PHE A 95 -4.40 -4.65 3.32
C PHE A 95 -5.76 -4.16 3.81
N VAL A 96 -6.55 -5.11 4.29
CA VAL A 96 -7.76 -4.86 5.09
C VAL A 96 -7.66 -5.64 6.39
N GLY A 97 -8.15 -5.08 7.49
CA GLY A 97 -8.03 -5.71 8.80
C GLY A 97 -8.98 -5.18 9.85
N LEU A 98 -8.87 -5.79 11.02
CA LEU A 98 -9.56 -5.42 12.25
C LEU A 98 -8.53 -5.14 13.32
N LYS A 99 -8.67 -4.01 13.99
CA LYS A 99 -7.84 -3.57 15.10
C LYS A 99 -8.71 -3.44 16.34
N GLY A 100 -8.22 -3.95 17.47
CA GLY A 100 -8.89 -3.84 18.77
C GLY A 100 -7.87 -3.82 19.90
N GLU A 101 -8.33 -3.97 21.14
CA GLU A 101 -7.47 -3.89 22.33
C GLU A 101 -6.35 -4.94 22.36
N TYR A 102 -6.59 -6.10 21.75
CA TYR A 102 -5.63 -7.22 21.73
C TYR A 102 -4.65 -7.18 20.55
N GLY A 103 -4.74 -6.17 19.69
CA GLY A 103 -3.85 -6.01 18.53
C GLY A 103 -4.60 -5.88 17.21
N THR A 104 -3.93 -6.25 16.12
CA THR A 104 -4.45 -6.09 14.75
C THR A 104 -4.35 -7.40 13.98
N LEU A 105 -5.45 -7.81 13.38
CA LEU A 105 -5.52 -8.91 12.43
C LEU A 105 -5.79 -8.33 11.05
N PHE A 106 -4.97 -8.66 10.05
CA PHE A 106 -5.13 -8.16 8.69
C PHE A 106 -4.81 -9.23 7.66
N VAL A 107 -5.32 -9.03 6.45
CA VAL A 107 -5.01 -9.82 5.26
C VAL A 107 -4.64 -8.89 4.11
N GLY A 108 -3.59 -9.25 3.38
CA GLY A 108 -3.10 -8.48 2.25
C GLY A 108 -1.58 -8.47 2.17
N THR A 109 -1.06 -7.47 1.48
CA THR A 109 0.37 -7.22 1.36
C THR A 109 0.79 -6.24 2.45
N TYR A 110 1.77 -6.62 3.26
CA TYR A 110 2.34 -5.77 4.29
C TYR A 110 3.83 -6.07 4.43
N ASP A 111 4.62 -5.04 4.70
CA ASP A 111 6.06 -5.18 4.91
C ASP A 111 6.34 -6.14 6.07
N THR A 112 7.34 -6.98 5.86
CA THR A 112 7.75 -7.95 6.89
C THR A 112 8.31 -7.24 8.13
N ALA A 113 8.21 -7.90 9.28
CA ALA A 113 8.81 -7.37 10.51
C ALA A 113 10.32 -7.09 10.36
N PHE A 114 11.01 -7.91 9.56
CA PHE A 114 12.43 -7.71 9.27
C PHE A 114 12.67 -6.43 8.47
N LYS A 115 11.91 -6.18 7.39
CA LYS A 115 12.00 -4.93 6.62
C LYS A 115 11.75 -3.71 7.51
N ASN A 116 10.66 -3.70 8.27
CA ASN A 116 10.35 -2.60 9.18
C ASN A 116 11.42 -2.36 10.26
N SER A 117 12.11 -3.41 10.72
CA SER A 117 13.17 -3.27 11.71
C SER A 117 14.43 -2.58 11.16
N GLN A 118 14.70 -2.73 9.86
CA GLN A 118 15.89 -2.17 9.21
C GLN A 118 15.79 -0.67 8.98
N ASN A 119 14.60 -0.10 8.87
CA ASN A 119 14.37 1.34 8.63
C ASN A 119 15.01 2.27 9.68
N LYS A 120 15.41 1.73 10.84
CA LYS A 120 16.14 2.49 11.89
C LYS A 120 17.63 2.67 11.58
N ILE A 121 18.18 1.79 10.77
CA ILE A 121 19.62 1.70 10.47
C ILE A 121 19.85 2.14 9.03
N ASP A 122 19.02 1.67 8.11
CA ASP A 122 19.05 2.02 6.70
C ASP A 122 18.05 3.15 6.41
N LEU A 123 18.55 4.38 6.31
CA LEU A 123 17.75 5.58 6.05
C LEU A 123 17.45 5.80 4.56
N PHE A 124 18.07 5.01 3.68
CA PHE A 124 17.94 5.16 2.23
C PHE A 124 16.99 4.13 1.61
N ASN A 125 16.68 3.07 2.35
CA ASN A 125 15.81 1.99 1.91
C ASN A 125 14.37 2.20 2.42
N ASP A 126 13.42 2.34 1.49
CA ASP A 126 12.00 2.66 1.75
C ASP A 126 11.03 1.70 1.04
#